data_AF-A0A833HRE2-F1
#
_entry.id   AF-A0A833HRE2-F1
#
_cell.length_a   1.000
_cell.length_b   1.000
_cell.length_c   1.000
_cell.angle_alpha   90.00
_cell.angle_beta   90.00
_cell.angle_gamma   90.00
#
_symmetry.space_group_name_H-M   'P 1'
#
loop_
_entity.id
_entity.type
_entity.pdbx_description
1 polymer ?
#
loop_
_entity_poly.entity_id
_entity_poly.type
_entity_poly.pdbx_seq_one_letter_code
_entity_poly.pdbx_strand_id
1 'polypeptide(L)' 'MDCINCENCKLDTKTYFCLAKNDFVIKQQESTIEKVRSGWKKGVKEYEIHRRKLRKEVEV' A
#
# COMPACT_ATOMS: atom_id res chain seq x y z
N MET A 1 10.61 29.65 -13.52
CA MET A 1 10.86 28.80 -12.33
C MET A 1 12.16 28.08 -12.60
N ASP A 2 13.23 28.52 -11.96
CA ASP A 2 14.59 28.03 -12.25
C ASP A 2 14.80 26.68 -11.59
N CYS A 3 14.75 25.62 -12.40
CA CYS A 3 15.08 24.27 -11.96
C CYS A 3 16.59 24.05 -12.09
N ILE A 4 17.24 23.61 -11.01
CA ILE A 4 18.69 23.35 -10.96
C ILE A 4 19.04 21.98 -11.57
N ASN A 5 18.04 21.24 -12.10
CA ASN A 5 18.22 19.90 -12.67
C ASN A 5 18.98 18.91 -11.75
N CYS A 6 18.80 19.04 -10.43
CA CYS A 6 19.38 18.15 -9.40
C CYS A 6 18.88 16.69 -9.42
N GLU A 7 17.98 16.34 -10.34
CA GLU A 7 17.41 15.00 -10.57
C GLU A 7 16.68 14.33 -9.39
N ASN A 8 16.60 14.96 -8.23
CA ASN A 8 15.91 14.44 -7.04
C ASN A 8 14.44 14.05 -7.30
N CYS A 9 13.75 14.74 -8.21
CA CYS A 9 12.36 14.44 -8.57
C CYS A 9 12.19 13.16 -9.42
N LYS A 10 13.26 12.71 -10.09
CA LYS A 10 13.28 11.50 -10.92
C LYS A 10 13.54 10.23 -10.11
N LEU A 11 14.03 10.36 -8.89
CA LEU A 11 14.17 9.24 -7.97
C LEU A 11 12.78 8.69 -7.64
N ASP A 12 12.67 7.36 -7.51
CA ASP A 12 11.42 6.69 -7.10
C ASP A 12 11.20 6.79 -5.58
N THR A 13 11.51 7.95 -5.01
CA THR A 13 11.27 8.26 -3.61
C THR A 13 9.94 8.99 -3.47
N LYS A 14 9.20 8.66 -2.40
CA LYS A 14 7.91 9.30 -2.08
C LYS A 14 8.08 10.76 -1.66
N THR A 15 9.23 11.10 -1.10
CA THR A 15 9.56 12.45 -0.65
C THR A 15 10.99 12.74 -1.09
N TYR A 16 11.22 13.94 -1.62
CA TYR A 16 12.53 14.39 -2.04
C TYR A 16 12.73 15.87 -1.70
N PHE A 17 13.96 16.28 -1.48
CA PHE A 17 14.28 17.69 -1.23
C PHE A 17 14.46 18.44 -2.55
N CYS A 18 13.77 19.57 -2.71
CA CYS A 18 13.86 20.42 -3.89
C CYS A 18 14.65 21.68 -3.57
N LEU A 19 15.88 21.77 -4.07
CA LEU A 19 16.77 22.93 -3.86
C LEU A 19 16.15 24.25 -4.35
N ALA A 20 15.45 24.23 -5.48
CA ALA A 20 14.77 25.42 -6.03
C ALA A 20 13.64 25.93 -5.14
N LYS A 21 13.02 25.05 -4.33
CA LYS A 21 11.99 25.41 -3.35
C LYS A 21 12.53 25.54 -1.93
N ASN A 22 13.77 25.12 -1.71
CA ASN A 22 14.40 24.95 -0.41
C ASN A 22 13.52 24.19 0.60
N ASP A 23 12.79 23.19 0.12
CA ASP A 23 11.80 22.46 0.93
C ASP A 23 11.66 21.00 0.48
N PHE A 24 11.09 20.16 1.34
CA PHE A 24 10.73 18.78 1.03
C PHE A 24 9.43 18.72 0.24
N VAL A 25 9.50 18.08 -0.92
CA VAL A 25 8.36 17.84 -1.80
C VAL A 25 7.92 16.39 -1.66
N ILE A 26 6.64 16.19 -1.34
CA ILE A 26 6.00 14.88 -1.36
C ILE A 26 5.48 14.64 -2.77
N LYS A 27 5.96 13.58 -3.41
CA LYS A 27 5.50 13.14 -4.73
C LYS A 27 4.08 12.58 -4.55
N GLN A 28 3.08 13.21 -5.16
CA GLN A 28 1.74 12.64 -5.26
C GLN A 28 1.82 11.39 -6.15
N GLN A 29 1.99 10.22 -5.54
CA GLN A 29 1.78 8.94 -6.21
C GLN A 29 0.27 8.70 -6.26
N GLU A 30 -0.31 8.78 -7.45
CA GLU A 30 -1.75 8.63 -7.70
C GLU A 30 -2.28 7.20 -7.56
N SER A 31 -1.42 6.19 -7.41
CA SER A 31 -1.85 4.80 -7.32
C SER A 31 -2.18 4.40 -5.88
N THR A 32 -3.33 4.87 -5.38
CA THR A 32 -4.02 4.12 -4.34
C THR A 32 -4.47 2.80 -4.95
N ILE A 33 -3.63 1.78 -4.85
CA ILE A 33 -4.04 0.41 -5.18
C ILE A 33 -5.08 0.04 -4.11
N GLU A 34 -6.36 0.03 -4.48
CA GLU A 34 -7.37 -0.61 -3.66
C GLU A 34 -6.89 -2.03 -3.38
N LYS A 35 -6.70 -2.35 -2.10
CA LYS A 35 -6.43 -3.72 -1.69
C LYS A 35 -7.67 -4.54 -1.99
N VAL A 36 -7.74 -5.13 -3.19
CA VAL A 36 -8.74 -6.13 -3.55
C VAL A 36 -8.56 -7.26 -2.54
N ARG A 37 -9.44 -7.32 -1.55
CA ARG A 37 -9.46 -8.39 -0.56
C ARG A 37 -10.04 -9.62 -1.24
N SER A 38 -9.26 -10.32 -2.05
CA SER A 38 -9.64 -11.60 -2.62
C SER A 38 -9.57 -12.68 -1.53
N GLY A 39 -10.59 -12.75 -0.69
CA GLY A 39 -10.81 -13.90 0.20
C GLY A 39 -9.84 -14.03 1.37
N TRP A 40 -10.42 -14.50 2.47
CA TRP A 40 -9.79 -15.01 3.69
C TRP A 40 -8.80 -14.10 4.46
N LYS A 41 -9.35 -13.36 5.44
CA LYS A 41 -8.60 -12.63 6.46
C LYS A 41 -8.10 -13.62 7.54
N LYS A 42 -6.78 -13.89 7.52
CA LYS A 42 -6.00 -14.60 8.54
C LYS A 42 -6.22 -16.12 8.66
N GLY A 43 -5.11 -16.84 8.75
CA GLY A 43 -5.05 -18.28 9.00
C GLY A 43 -5.07 -19.13 7.73
N VAL A 44 -4.68 -20.40 7.90
CA VAL A 44 -4.78 -21.44 6.86
C VAL A 44 -6.26 -21.75 6.61
N LYS A 45 -6.69 -21.78 5.34
CA LYS A 45 -8.11 -21.91 4.96
C LYS A 45 -8.74 -23.18 5.55
N GLU A 46 -8.01 -24.27 5.51
CA GLU A 46 -8.39 -25.59 6.02
C GLU A 46 -8.62 -25.56 7.53
N TYR A 47 -7.74 -24.85 8.27
CA TYR A 47 -7.85 -24.69 9.72
C TYR A 47 -9.14 -23.97 10.11
N GLU A 48 -9.53 -22.93 9.38
CA GLU A 48 -10.76 -22.25 9.74
C GLU A 48 -12.03 -22.96 9.26
N ILE A 49 -12.01 -23.63 8.11
CA ILE A 49 -13.13 -24.51 7.75
C ILE A 49 -13.36 -25.53 8.87
N HIS A 50 -12.29 -26.11 9.41
CA HIS A 50 -12.37 -27.00 10.56
C HIS A 50 -12.92 -26.30 11.82
N ARG A 51 -12.41 -25.11 12.18
CA ARG A 51 -12.91 -24.32 13.33
C ARG A 51 -14.40 -23.99 13.22
N ARG A 52 -14.86 -23.56 12.05
CA ARG A 52 -16.27 -23.18 11.82
C ARG A 52 -17.20 -24.38 11.92
N LYS A 53 -16.76 -25.54 11.39
CA LYS A 53 -17.47 -26.82 11.56
C LYS A 53 -17.56 -27.22 13.04
N LEU A 54 -16.46 -27.14 13.79
CA LEU A 54 -16.44 -27.43 15.23
C LEU A 54 -17.40 -26.52 16.02
N ARG A 55 -17.45 -25.23 15.67
CA ARG A 55 -18.31 -24.24 16.34
C ARG A 55 -19.76 -24.24 15.84
N LYS A 56 -20.11 -25.09 14.86
CA LYS A 56 -21.43 -25.12 14.21
C LYS A 56 -21.90 -23.75 13.69
N GLU A 57 -20.95 -22.91 13.26
CA GLU A 57 -21.24 -21.58 12.73
C GLU A 57 -21.83 -21.64 11.30
N VAL A 58 -21.80 -22.82 10.66
CA VAL A 58 -22.35 -23.09 9.34
C VAL A 58 -23.12 -24.41 9.41
N GLU A 59 -24.41 -24.39 9.12
CA GLU A 59 -25.18 -25.61 8.82
C GLU A 59 -24.78 -26.08 7.41
N VAL A 60 -24.41 -27.35 7.29
CA VAL A 60 -24.10 -28.01 6.01
C VAL A 60 -25.36 -28.72 5.53
#